data_AF-A0A356THP6-F1
#
_entry.id   AF-A0A356THP6-F1
#
_cell.length_a   1.000
_cell.length_b   1.000
_cell.length_c   1.000
_cell.angle_alpha   90.00
_cell.angle_beta   90.00
_cell.angle_gamma   90.00
#
_symmetry.space_group_name_H-M   'P 1'
#
loop_
_entity.id
_entity.type
_entity.pdbx_description
1 polymer ?
#
loop_
_entity_poly.entity_id
_entity_poly.type
_entity_poly.pdbx_seq_one_letter_code
_entity_poly.pdbx_strand_id
1 'polypeptide(L)'
;MLVAIAVSFVSWGPSPALGDAYSRVFINGTPVPVFFNDGDSFRVFGGEYRGSQCRLAGFNTLESFGPGHQWGDWHPYELYINAKMATYNGRRGTWHCTTDGSTDTYGRILMICPDLAVDQIRRGYAHAYQADDTPSPPAYLRAQQDAIRHRRGMWAHGVPDYLMTSIHSADEDPSREWHYNRLISVRDGHSESMQHRETYEECSWVCNDEIRVDLPRVREAARQLRADPELAPLLAEWANLHLVEFVSRFHRVGELPEYLQGPARPLVEQRVRQMQAAGQLGETRTERGSCMLHVPFERRYGRDRAECLRGHGDWGHGESH
;
A
#
# COMPACT_ATOMS: atom_id res chain seq x y z
N MET A 1 52.12 -46.49 29.86
CA MET A 1 51.51 -45.15 29.74
C MET A 1 51.67 -44.71 28.29
N LEU A 2 50.63 -44.90 27.48
CA LEU A 2 50.58 -44.53 26.06
C LEU A 2 49.16 -44.00 25.85
N VAL A 3 49.06 -42.68 25.66
CA VAL A 3 47.81 -41.95 25.52
C VAL A 3 47.30 -42.17 24.10
N ALA A 4 46.16 -42.84 23.96
CA ALA A 4 45.41 -42.92 22.72
C ALA A 4 44.67 -41.60 22.49
N ILE A 5 45.08 -40.82 21.49
CA ILE A 5 44.32 -39.65 21.04
C ILE A 5 43.24 -40.16 20.09
N ALA A 6 42.00 -40.22 20.60
CA ALA A 6 40.81 -40.42 19.79
C ALA A 6 40.60 -39.17 18.93
N VAL A 7 40.82 -39.27 17.62
CA VAL A 7 40.39 -38.25 16.67
C VAL A 7 38.90 -38.48 16.41
N SER A 8 38.07 -37.78 17.17
CA SER A 8 36.64 -37.67 16.87
C SER A 8 36.48 -36.84 15.60
N PHE A 9 36.22 -37.51 14.48
CA PHE A 9 35.66 -36.87 13.30
C PHE A 9 34.25 -36.42 13.65
N VAL A 10 34.12 -35.15 14.03
CA VAL A 10 32.81 -34.49 14.03
C VAL A 10 32.42 -34.38 12.56
N SER A 11 31.58 -35.31 12.10
CA SER A 11 30.91 -35.18 10.83
C SER A 11 30.03 -33.94 10.92
N TRP A 12 30.49 -32.83 10.35
CA TRP A 12 29.63 -31.73 9.94
C TRP A 12 28.73 -32.28 8.84
N GLY A 13 27.62 -32.90 9.25
CA GLY A 13 26.49 -33.08 8.37
C GLY A 13 26.11 -31.70 7.83
N PRO A 14 25.64 -31.59 6.57
CA PRO A 14 25.24 -30.32 6.03
C PRO A 14 24.23 -29.70 6.99
N SER A 15 24.52 -28.49 7.49
CA SER A 15 23.49 -27.63 8.06
C SER A 15 22.31 -27.67 7.08
N PRO A 16 21.07 -27.91 7.52
CA PRO A 16 19.95 -27.77 6.62
C PRO A 16 20.04 -26.36 6.07
N ALA A 17 20.42 -26.24 4.80
CA ALA A 17 20.11 -25.07 4.03
C ALA A 17 18.64 -24.78 4.31
N LEU A 18 18.31 -23.54 4.62
CA LEU A 18 16.94 -23.04 4.56
C LEU A 18 16.46 -23.25 3.12
N GLY A 19 16.09 -24.48 2.77
CA GLY A 19 15.44 -24.82 1.52
C GLY A 19 14.14 -24.03 1.49
N ASP A 20 13.84 -23.44 0.34
CA ASP A 20 12.66 -22.62 0.08
C ASP A 20 11.41 -23.28 0.66
N ALA A 21 11.07 -22.92 1.89
CA ALA A 21 9.95 -23.52 2.58
C ALA A 21 8.68 -23.00 1.91
N TYR A 22 7.99 -23.90 1.19
CA TYR A 22 6.67 -23.61 0.67
C TYR A 22 5.72 -23.26 1.82
N SER A 23 4.91 -22.24 1.60
CA SER A 23 3.84 -21.87 2.51
C SER A 23 2.57 -22.61 2.14
N ARG A 24 1.79 -22.99 3.15
CA ARG A 24 0.50 -23.63 2.95
C ARG A 24 -0.58 -22.55 2.77
N VAL A 25 -1.16 -22.49 1.58
CA VAL A 25 -2.29 -21.60 1.27
C VAL A 25 -3.45 -22.43 0.76
N PHE A 26 -4.64 -22.20 1.27
CA PHE A 26 -5.86 -22.78 0.74
C PHE A 26 -6.35 -21.90 -0.41
N ILE A 27 -6.36 -22.41 -1.64
CA ILE A 27 -6.91 -21.71 -2.80
C ILE A 27 -8.23 -22.40 -3.17
N ASN A 28 -9.34 -21.65 -3.13
CA ASN A 28 -10.68 -22.18 -3.34
C ASN A 28 -10.97 -23.43 -2.47
N GLY A 29 -10.50 -23.40 -1.22
CA GLY A 29 -10.64 -24.48 -0.25
C GLY A 29 -9.65 -25.64 -0.38
N THR A 30 -8.81 -25.66 -1.42
CA THR A 30 -7.81 -26.72 -1.63
C THR A 30 -6.44 -26.28 -1.08
N PRO A 31 -5.76 -27.08 -0.23
CA PRO A 31 -4.43 -26.74 0.24
C PRO A 31 -3.40 -26.87 -0.89
N VAL A 32 -2.69 -25.77 -1.16
CA VAL A 32 -1.74 -25.64 -2.26
C VAL A 32 -0.41 -25.08 -1.72
N PRO A 33 0.74 -25.69 -2.08
CA PRO A 33 2.04 -25.11 -1.78
C PRO A 33 2.27 -23.86 -2.63
N VAL A 34 2.68 -22.77 -1.99
CA VAL A 34 3.04 -21.52 -2.67
C VAL A 34 4.40 -21.02 -2.19
N PHE A 35 5.02 -20.16 -2.99
CA PHE A 35 6.24 -19.45 -2.65
C PHE A 35 6.01 -17.94 -2.72
N PHE A 36 6.13 -17.24 -1.60
CA PHE A 36 6.03 -15.79 -1.55
C PHE A 36 7.29 -15.13 -2.12
N ASN A 37 7.13 -14.36 -3.18
CA ASN A 37 8.22 -13.57 -3.78
C ASN A 37 8.45 -12.28 -2.97
N ASP A 38 7.35 -11.69 -2.50
CA ASP A 38 7.26 -10.52 -1.65
C ASP A 38 6.04 -10.64 -0.72
N GLY A 39 5.59 -9.55 -0.10
CA GLY A 39 4.51 -9.57 0.87
C GLY A 39 3.09 -9.57 0.29
N ASP A 40 2.93 -9.30 -1.00
CA ASP A 40 1.63 -9.20 -1.69
C ASP A 40 1.58 -9.97 -3.03
N SER A 41 2.55 -10.85 -3.27
CA SER A 41 2.62 -11.74 -4.43
C SER A 41 3.24 -13.10 -4.08
N PHE A 42 2.69 -14.17 -4.65
CA PHE A 42 3.27 -15.51 -4.57
C PHE A 42 3.23 -16.25 -5.91
N ARG A 43 4.03 -17.31 -6.03
CA ARG A 43 3.96 -18.30 -7.11
C ARG A 43 3.30 -19.58 -6.61
N VAL A 44 2.46 -20.17 -7.44
CA VAL A 44 1.72 -21.40 -7.12
C VAL A 44 2.50 -22.64 -7.59
N PHE A 45 2.71 -23.63 -6.72
CA PHE A 45 3.50 -24.83 -7.01
C PHE A 45 2.68 -26.13 -7.12
N GLY A 46 1.38 -26.08 -6.89
CA GLY A 46 0.49 -27.24 -7.02
C GLY A 46 -0.94 -26.86 -7.37
N GLY A 47 -1.80 -27.86 -7.59
CA GLY A 47 -3.21 -27.67 -7.91
C GLY A 47 -3.45 -27.10 -9.33
N GLU A 48 -4.67 -26.61 -9.54
CA GLU A 48 -5.18 -26.09 -10.82
C GLU A 48 -4.33 -24.95 -11.40
N TYR A 49 -3.87 -24.03 -10.55
CA TYR A 49 -3.13 -22.83 -10.95
C TYR A 49 -1.61 -23.00 -10.91
N ARG A 50 -1.10 -24.24 -11.00
CA ARG A 50 0.34 -24.54 -10.90
C ARG A 50 1.14 -23.74 -11.94
N GLY A 51 2.21 -23.10 -11.47
CA GLY A 51 3.12 -22.31 -12.29
C GLY A 51 2.73 -20.84 -12.41
N SER A 52 1.50 -20.48 -12.03
CA SER A 52 1.03 -19.10 -12.10
C SER A 52 1.71 -18.20 -11.06
N GLN A 53 1.94 -16.95 -11.46
CA GLN A 53 2.23 -15.86 -10.55
C GLN A 53 0.92 -15.20 -10.14
N CYS A 54 0.80 -14.83 -8.88
CA CYS A 54 -0.40 -14.23 -8.31
C CYS A 54 -0.11 -12.84 -7.74
N ARG A 55 -1.09 -11.96 -7.85
CA ARG A 55 -1.16 -10.68 -7.13
C ARG A 55 -2.25 -10.79 -6.08
N LEU A 56 -1.93 -10.45 -4.84
CA LEU A 56 -2.89 -10.42 -3.75
C LEU A 56 -3.70 -9.13 -3.80
N ALA A 57 -5.01 -9.26 -3.91
CA ALA A 57 -5.93 -8.14 -4.12
C ALA A 57 -6.36 -7.48 -2.80
N GLY A 58 -6.64 -6.18 -2.86
CA GLY A 58 -7.22 -5.40 -1.76
C GLY A 58 -6.22 -4.85 -0.73
N PHE A 59 -4.93 -5.16 -0.86
CA PHE A 59 -3.86 -4.58 -0.05
C PHE A 59 -2.57 -4.48 -0.87
N ASN A 60 -1.64 -3.64 -0.42
CA ASN A 60 -0.31 -3.55 -1.00
C ASN A 60 0.74 -3.50 0.11
N THR A 61 1.86 -4.18 -0.11
CA THR A 61 3.05 -4.04 0.71
C THR A 61 4.03 -3.10 0.04
N LEU A 62 4.88 -2.45 0.83
CA LEU A 62 5.93 -1.58 0.30
C LEU A 62 6.89 -2.36 -0.62
N GLU A 63 7.58 -1.61 -1.47
CA GLU A 63 8.62 -2.13 -2.36
C GLU A 63 9.63 -3.01 -1.60
N SER A 64 9.87 -4.20 -2.13
CA SER A 64 10.74 -5.22 -1.55
C SER A 64 11.99 -5.50 -2.39
N PHE A 65 12.24 -4.79 -3.49
CA PHE A 65 13.47 -4.91 -4.28
C PHE A 65 14.59 -3.96 -3.84
N GLY A 66 14.32 -3.03 -2.93
CA GLY A 66 15.28 -2.11 -2.30
C GLY A 66 14.58 -1.04 -1.46
N PRO A 67 15.34 -0.10 -0.85
CA PRO A 67 14.80 1.03 -0.09
C PRO A 67 14.10 2.05 -1.00
N GLY A 68 12.88 1.72 -1.42
CA GLY A 68 12.15 2.48 -2.44
C GLY A 68 11.18 3.53 -1.93
N HIS A 69 10.95 3.65 -0.62
CA HIS A 69 9.96 4.57 -0.06
C HIS A 69 10.53 5.42 1.08
N GLN A 70 9.96 6.60 1.27
CA GLN A 70 10.32 7.51 2.35
C GLN A 70 9.14 8.42 2.75
N TRP A 71 8.95 8.63 4.06
CA TRP A 71 8.10 9.68 4.62
C TRP A 71 8.42 9.88 6.11
N GLY A 72 8.00 11.01 6.66
CA GLY A 72 8.27 11.36 8.05
C GLY A 72 9.76 11.22 8.37
N ASP A 73 10.05 10.58 9.49
CA ASP A 73 11.41 10.47 10.02
C ASP A 73 12.02 9.08 9.76
N TRP A 74 11.45 8.30 8.83
CA TRP A 74 11.96 6.97 8.48
C TRP A 74 13.28 7.05 7.74
N HIS A 75 14.20 6.14 8.07
CA HIS A 75 15.23 5.76 7.11
C HIS A 75 14.59 4.88 6.01
N PRO A 76 14.86 5.11 4.70
CA PRO A 76 14.29 4.31 3.62
C PRO A 76 14.49 2.79 3.78
N TYR A 77 15.60 2.38 4.39
CA TYR A 77 15.88 0.96 4.64
C TYR A 77 15.03 0.34 5.74
N GLU A 78 14.58 1.11 6.72
CA GLU A 78 13.66 0.60 7.74
C GLU A 78 12.28 0.29 7.14
N LEU A 79 11.83 1.12 6.19
CA LEU A 79 10.63 0.83 5.40
C LEU A 79 10.80 -0.41 4.52
N TYR A 80 11.99 -0.61 3.94
CA TYR A 80 12.33 -1.85 3.24
C TYR A 80 12.34 -3.06 4.17
N ILE A 81 12.79 -2.93 5.42
CA ILE A 81 12.67 -4.00 6.42
C ILE A 81 11.19 -4.34 6.66
N ASN A 82 10.30 -3.36 6.78
CA ASN A 82 8.85 -3.62 6.88
C ASN A 82 8.32 -4.43 5.67
N ALA A 83 8.76 -4.11 4.45
CA ALA A 83 8.42 -4.89 3.25
C ALA A 83 8.90 -6.36 3.34
N LYS A 84 10.10 -6.58 3.88
CA LYS A 84 10.63 -7.94 4.11
C LYS A 84 9.92 -8.68 5.23
N MET A 85 9.49 -7.98 6.28
CA MET A 85 8.65 -8.55 7.32
C MET A 85 7.30 -9.00 6.77
N ALA A 86 6.73 -8.27 5.81
CA ALA A 86 5.51 -8.69 5.10
C ALA A 86 5.72 -10.03 4.38
N THR A 87 6.83 -10.15 3.63
CA THR A 87 7.18 -11.41 2.94
C THR A 87 7.31 -12.56 3.93
N TYR A 88 7.97 -12.31 5.06
CA TYR A 88 8.19 -13.31 6.08
C TYR A 88 6.92 -13.77 6.79
N ASN A 89 6.03 -12.82 7.06
CA ASN A 89 4.71 -13.09 7.62
C ASN A 89 3.90 -13.99 6.69
N GLY A 90 3.84 -13.63 5.40
CA GLY A 90 3.24 -14.47 4.35
C GLY A 90 3.81 -15.88 4.37
N ARG A 91 5.13 -16.02 4.50
CA ARG A 91 5.82 -17.32 4.48
C ARG A 91 5.47 -18.24 5.65
N ARG A 92 5.29 -17.68 6.84
CA ARG A 92 5.10 -18.45 8.10
C ARG A 92 3.64 -18.81 8.40
N GLY A 93 2.69 -18.13 7.77
CA GLY A 93 1.28 -18.34 8.05
C GLY A 93 0.65 -19.52 7.30
N THR A 94 -0.63 -19.72 7.59
CA THR A 94 -1.55 -20.51 6.77
C THR A 94 -2.69 -19.59 6.40
N TRP A 95 -2.96 -19.45 5.11
CA TRP A 95 -3.86 -18.41 4.58
C TRP A 95 -4.94 -19.01 3.71
N HIS A 96 -6.08 -18.33 3.63
CA HIS A 96 -7.23 -18.76 2.84
C HIS A 96 -7.53 -17.74 1.76
N CYS A 97 -7.41 -18.19 0.52
CA CYS A 97 -7.52 -17.39 -0.68
C CYS A 97 -8.62 -17.94 -1.59
N THR A 98 -9.25 -17.03 -2.33
CA THR A 98 -10.18 -17.36 -3.40
C THR A 98 -9.78 -16.64 -4.69
N THR A 99 -10.07 -17.27 -5.82
CA THR A 99 -9.89 -16.69 -7.15
C THR A 99 -10.90 -17.27 -8.13
N ASP A 100 -11.30 -16.48 -9.11
CA ASP A 100 -12.07 -16.89 -10.28
C ASP A 100 -11.18 -17.13 -11.52
N GLY A 101 -9.85 -17.01 -11.36
CA GLY A 101 -8.87 -17.14 -12.44
C GLY A 101 -8.63 -15.86 -13.25
N SER A 102 -9.29 -14.75 -12.91
CA SER A 102 -9.03 -13.45 -13.53
C SER A 102 -7.58 -13.00 -13.31
N THR A 103 -7.06 -12.24 -14.27
CA THR A 103 -5.69 -11.73 -14.23
C THR A 103 -5.65 -10.21 -14.25
N ASP A 104 -4.60 -9.64 -13.67
CA ASP A 104 -4.27 -8.24 -13.87
C ASP A 104 -3.67 -7.97 -15.28
N THR A 105 -3.34 -6.71 -15.55
CA THR A 105 -2.72 -6.27 -16.81
C THR A 105 -1.36 -6.90 -17.11
N TYR A 106 -0.71 -7.48 -16.10
CA TYR A 106 0.58 -8.16 -16.22
C TYR A 106 0.42 -9.69 -16.31
N GLY A 107 -0.82 -10.20 -16.40
CA GLY A 107 -1.11 -11.62 -16.49
C GLY A 107 -0.98 -12.38 -15.16
N ARG A 108 -0.88 -11.68 -14.02
CA ARG A 108 -0.85 -12.33 -12.70
C ARG A 108 -2.28 -12.63 -12.26
N ILE A 109 -2.53 -13.85 -11.76
CA ILE A 109 -3.85 -14.23 -11.25
C ILE A 109 -4.18 -13.40 -10.01
N LEU A 110 -5.36 -12.81 -9.97
CA LEU A 110 -5.87 -12.06 -8.83
C LEU A 110 -6.33 -13.04 -7.75
N MET A 111 -5.74 -12.92 -6.57
CA MET A 111 -6.03 -13.75 -5.40
C MET A 111 -6.57 -12.88 -4.28
N ILE A 112 -7.75 -13.21 -3.77
CA ILE A 112 -8.34 -12.53 -2.61
C ILE A 112 -8.04 -13.38 -1.39
N CYS A 113 -7.18 -12.91 -0.49
CA CYS A 113 -6.78 -13.62 0.73
C CYS A 113 -7.14 -12.79 1.99
N PRO A 114 -8.39 -12.80 2.47
CA PRO A 114 -8.86 -11.83 3.47
C PRO A 114 -8.15 -11.95 4.82
N ASP A 115 -7.81 -13.15 5.26
CA ASP A 115 -7.13 -13.38 6.54
C ASP A 115 -5.68 -12.88 6.51
N LEU A 116 -4.95 -13.14 5.43
CA LEU A 116 -3.63 -12.59 5.19
C LEU A 116 -3.66 -11.06 5.07
N ALA A 117 -4.58 -10.50 4.28
CA ALA A 117 -4.71 -9.06 4.10
C ALA A 117 -4.93 -8.35 5.45
N VAL A 118 -5.87 -8.82 6.25
CA VAL A 118 -6.14 -8.26 7.59
C VAL A 118 -4.93 -8.38 8.51
N ASP A 119 -4.22 -9.50 8.51
CA ASP A 119 -3.05 -9.70 9.37
C ASP A 119 -1.86 -8.81 8.95
N GLN A 120 -1.54 -8.74 7.65
CA GLN A 120 -0.49 -7.86 7.11
C GLN A 120 -0.77 -6.39 7.46
N ILE A 121 -2.00 -5.93 7.21
CA ILE A 121 -2.40 -4.55 7.46
C ILE A 121 -2.35 -4.25 8.97
N ARG A 122 -2.90 -5.13 9.82
CA ARG A 122 -2.94 -4.93 11.28
C ARG A 122 -1.55 -4.91 11.92
N ARG A 123 -0.58 -5.59 11.32
CA ARG A 123 0.83 -5.55 11.74
C ARG A 123 1.58 -4.30 11.24
N GLY A 124 0.98 -3.52 10.34
CA GLY A 124 1.62 -2.38 9.69
C GLY A 124 2.65 -2.80 8.63
N TYR A 125 2.53 -3.99 8.06
CA TYR A 125 3.38 -4.48 6.97
C TYR A 125 2.79 -4.20 5.58
N ALA A 126 1.51 -3.86 5.53
CA ALA A 126 0.76 -3.50 4.34
C ALA A 126 -0.19 -2.35 4.65
N HIS A 127 -0.75 -1.77 3.60
CA HIS A 127 -1.88 -0.86 3.65
C HIS A 127 -3.04 -1.38 2.79
N ALA A 128 -4.25 -0.95 3.12
CA ALA A 128 -5.44 -1.18 2.31
C ALA A 128 -5.26 -0.49 0.95
N TYR A 129 -5.68 -1.17 -0.12
CA TYR A 129 -5.42 -0.74 -1.49
C TYR A 129 -6.56 -1.18 -2.40
N GLN A 130 -7.07 -0.23 -3.18
CA GLN A 130 -7.88 -0.45 -4.36
C GLN A 130 -7.21 0.21 -5.54
N ALA A 131 -7.27 -0.46 -6.70
CA ALA A 131 -6.63 0.05 -7.91
C ALA A 131 -7.40 1.20 -8.58
N ASP A 132 -8.65 1.41 -8.16
CA ASP A 132 -9.58 2.41 -8.64
C ASP A 132 -10.00 3.38 -7.51
N ASP A 133 -10.99 4.21 -7.78
CA ASP A 133 -11.50 5.20 -6.82
C ASP A 133 -12.32 4.59 -5.68
N THR A 134 -12.63 3.29 -5.70
CA THR A 134 -13.52 2.68 -4.70
C THR A 134 -12.84 2.50 -3.35
N PRO A 135 -13.59 2.53 -2.24
CA PRO A 135 -13.01 2.29 -0.92
C PRO A 135 -12.66 0.81 -0.72
N SER A 136 -11.65 0.56 0.09
CA SER A 136 -11.25 -0.79 0.50
C SER A 136 -12.30 -1.45 1.41
N PRO A 137 -12.32 -2.79 1.50
CA PRO A 137 -13.22 -3.51 2.38
C PRO A 137 -13.18 -3.01 3.85
N PRO A 138 -14.32 -2.89 4.56
CA PRO A 138 -14.36 -2.34 5.91
C PRO A 138 -13.46 -3.07 6.93
N ALA A 139 -13.23 -4.37 6.75
CA ALA A 139 -12.32 -5.14 7.61
C ALA A 139 -10.86 -4.68 7.47
N TYR A 140 -10.45 -4.28 6.27
CA TYR A 140 -9.09 -3.83 5.98
C TYR A 140 -8.89 -2.41 6.53
N LEU A 141 -9.88 -1.54 6.36
CA LEU A 141 -9.87 -0.19 6.94
C LEU A 141 -9.80 -0.21 8.46
N ARG A 142 -10.55 -1.11 9.12
CA ARG A 142 -10.43 -1.29 10.58
C ARG A 142 -9.04 -1.77 11.00
N ALA A 143 -8.45 -2.71 10.26
CA ALA A 143 -7.10 -3.18 10.52
C ALA A 143 -6.05 -2.06 10.35
N GLN A 144 -6.20 -1.24 9.31
CA GLN A 144 -5.31 -0.10 9.03
C GLN A 144 -5.40 0.96 10.12
N GLN A 145 -6.62 1.35 10.50
CA GLN A 145 -6.84 2.30 11.60
C GLN A 145 -6.26 1.80 12.93
N ASP A 146 -6.35 0.49 13.20
CA ASP A 146 -5.74 -0.12 14.38
C ASP A 146 -4.21 -0.03 14.32
N ALA A 147 -3.60 -0.38 13.18
CA ALA A 147 -2.15 -0.30 13.00
C ALA A 147 -1.63 1.14 13.11
N ILE A 148 -2.33 2.11 12.51
CA ILE A 148 -2.01 3.54 12.59
C ILE A 148 -2.12 4.05 14.02
N ARG A 149 -3.24 3.76 14.71
CA ARG A 149 -3.45 4.20 16.11
C ARG A 149 -2.33 3.71 17.03
N HIS A 150 -1.86 2.49 16.81
CA HIS A 150 -0.80 1.86 17.59
C HIS A 150 0.60 2.04 16.99
N ARG A 151 0.75 2.86 15.94
CA ARG A 151 2.03 3.19 15.30
C ARG A 151 2.84 1.92 14.93
N ARG A 152 2.18 0.92 14.37
CA ARG A 152 2.81 -0.38 14.03
C ARG A 152 3.46 -0.35 12.66
N GLY A 153 4.57 -1.06 12.52
CA GLY A 153 5.26 -1.26 11.24
C GLY A 153 5.51 0.07 10.55
N MET A 154 5.12 0.18 9.27
CA MET A 154 5.30 1.36 8.42
C MET A 154 4.71 2.67 9.00
N TRP A 155 3.76 2.60 9.94
CA TRP A 155 3.12 3.77 10.56
C TRP A 155 3.90 4.37 11.74
N ALA A 156 5.03 3.76 12.12
CA ALA A 156 5.73 4.10 13.36
C ALA A 156 6.32 5.53 13.37
N HIS A 157 6.77 6.06 12.23
CA HIS A 157 7.45 7.37 12.12
C HIS A 157 6.63 8.42 11.35
N GLY A 158 5.31 8.24 11.28
CA GLY A 158 4.42 9.20 10.61
C GLY A 158 3.39 8.52 9.72
N VAL A 159 2.35 9.27 9.37
CA VAL A 159 1.21 8.79 8.57
C VAL A 159 0.95 9.83 7.48
N PRO A 160 1.39 9.57 6.23
CA PRO A 160 1.04 10.43 5.10
C PRO A 160 -0.48 10.35 4.84
N ASP A 161 -1.06 11.33 4.14
CA ASP A 161 -2.45 11.20 3.67
C ASP A 161 -2.54 10.18 2.53
N TYR A 162 -1.48 10.10 1.71
CA TYR A 162 -1.38 9.22 0.57
C TYR A 162 -0.04 8.49 0.53
N LEU A 163 -0.06 7.22 0.14
CA LEU A 163 1.13 6.44 -0.17
C LEU A 163 1.38 6.41 -1.67
N MET A 164 2.53 6.88 -2.11
CA MET A 164 2.98 6.72 -3.48
C MET A 164 3.49 5.29 -3.68
N THR A 165 2.76 4.55 -4.52
CA THR A 165 2.96 3.10 -4.72
C THR A 165 3.49 2.75 -6.10
N SER A 166 3.30 3.63 -7.09
CA SER A 166 3.97 3.54 -8.38
C SER A 166 4.33 4.91 -8.91
N ILE A 167 5.44 4.96 -9.64
CA ILE A 167 5.91 6.12 -10.39
C ILE A 167 5.89 5.73 -11.87
N HIS A 168 5.41 6.62 -12.73
CA HIS A 168 5.43 6.42 -14.17
C HIS A 168 6.06 7.64 -14.86
N SER A 169 7.35 7.55 -15.15
CA SER A 169 8.08 8.64 -15.81
C SER A 169 7.63 8.82 -17.27
N ALA A 170 7.74 10.04 -17.81
CA ALA A 170 7.29 10.34 -19.17
C ALA A 170 8.05 9.58 -20.27
N ASP A 171 9.30 9.20 -20.02
CA ASP A 171 10.11 8.41 -20.96
C ASP A 171 9.74 6.92 -21.00
N GLU A 172 8.89 6.43 -20.06
CA GLU A 172 8.38 5.06 -20.11
C GLU A 172 7.45 4.80 -21.31
N ASP A 173 6.73 5.84 -21.76
CA ASP A 173 5.88 5.79 -22.95
C ASP A 173 5.75 7.19 -23.57
N PRO A 174 6.74 7.63 -24.37
CA PRO A 174 6.78 8.98 -24.93
C PRO A 174 5.61 9.30 -25.89
N SER A 175 4.78 8.32 -26.22
CA SER A 175 3.59 8.51 -27.06
C SER A 175 2.40 9.09 -26.32
N ARG A 176 2.42 9.07 -24.97
CA ARG A 176 1.35 9.62 -24.14
C ARG A 176 1.53 11.11 -23.90
N GLU A 177 0.41 11.84 -23.88
CA GLU A 177 0.43 13.27 -23.56
C GLU A 177 0.69 13.54 -22.07
N TRP A 178 0.26 12.61 -21.21
CA TRP A 178 0.39 12.69 -19.76
C TRP A 178 0.65 11.30 -19.17
N HIS A 179 1.37 11.30 -18.07
CA HIS A 179 1.67 10.14 -17.23
C HIS A 179 1.13 10.39 -15.82
N TYR A 180 1.19 9.39 -14.95
CA TYR A 180 0.72 9.59 -13.58
C TYR A 180 1.50 8.75 -12.58
N ASN A 181 1.74 9.32 -11.41
CA ASN A 181 2.15 8.54 -10.24
C ASN A 181 0.90 8.12 -9.46
N ARG A 182 0.92 6.91 -8.88
CA ARG A 182 -0.24 6.37 -8.16
C ARG A 182 -0.14 6.67 -6.67
N LEU A 183 -1.12 7.38 -6.17
CA LEU A 183 -1.28 7.74 -4.76
C LEU A 183 -2.41 6.92 -4.15
N ILE A 184 -2.18 6.32 -2.99
CA ILE A 184 -3.19 5.50 -2.30
C ILE A 184 -3.59 6.18 -1.00
N SER A 185 -4.86 6.54 -0.88
CA SER A 185 -5.42 7.17 0.31
C SER A 185 -5.22 6.28 1.54
N VAL A 186 -4.58 6.82 2.57
CA VAL A 186 -4.43 6.14 3.87
C VAL A 186 -5.76 6.15 4.66
N ARG A 187 -6.76 6.92 4.22
CA ARG A 187 -8.08 6.96 4.88
C ARG A 187 -8.92 5.75 4.52
N ASP A 188 -9.12 5.50 3.23
CA ASP A 188 -10.07 4.50 2.72
C ASP A 188 -9.47 3.60 1.62
N GLY A 189 -8.19 3.77 1.28
CA GLY A 189 -7.44 2.86 0.40
C GLY A 189 -7.72 3.01 -1.09
N HIS A 190 -8.47 4.02 -1.52
CA HIS A 190 -8.68 4.30 -2.95
C HIS A 190 -7.41 4.82 -3.63
N SER A 191 -7.33 4.68 -4.95
CA SER A 191 -6.26 5.25 -5.78
C SER A 191 -6.63 6.63 -6.32
N GLU A 192 -5.70 7.58 -6.22
CA GLU A 192 -5.69 8.84 -6.96
C GLU A 192 -4.51 8.87 -7.94
N SER A 193 -4.72 9.53 -9.09
CA SER A 193 -3.70 9.72 -10.12
C SER A 193 -3.09 11.11 -10.02
N MET A 194 -1.80 11.18 -9.68
CA MET A 194 -1.02 12.43 -9.74
C MET A 194 -0.47 12.60 -11.15
N GLN A 195 -1.20 13.31 -12.02
CA GLN A 195 -0.83 13.47 -13.43
C GLN A 195 0.34 14.44 -13.62
N HIS A 196 1.27 14.11 -14.53
CA HIS A 196 2.43 14.92 -14.87
C HIS A 196 2.94 14.65 -16.30
N ARG A 197 3.90 15.47 -16.76
CA ARG A 197 4.68 15.27 -18.00
C ARG A 197 6.18 15.13 -17.74
N GLU A 198 6.54 14.95 -16.48
CA GLU A 198 7.93 14.94 -16.03
C GLU A 198 8.65 13.63 -16.39
N THR A 199 9.90 13.76 -16.80
CA THR A 199 10.87 12.66 -16.85
C THR A 199 11.68 12.67 -15.56
N TYR A 200 11.80 11.51 -14.91
CA TYR A 200 12.54 11.35 -13.68
C TYR A 200 13.92 10.73 -13.94
N GLU A 201 14.94 11.21 -13.23
CA GLU A 201 16.27 10.61 -13.31
C GLU A 201 16.32 9.30 -12.50
N GLU A 202 17.09 8.30 -12.97
CA GLU A 202 17.34 7.08 -12.20
C GLU A 202 17.89 7.44 -10.82
N CYS A 203 17.34 6.82 -9.76
CA CYS A 203 17.69 7.06 -8.37
C CYS A 203 17.30 8.44 -7.80
N SER A 204 16.37 9.15 -8.42
CA SER A 204 15.78 10.38 -7.85
C SER A 204 14.58 10.09 -6.96
N TRP A 205 14.40 10.88 -5.90
CA TRP A 205 13.19 10.83 -5.07
C TRP A 205 12.08 11.65 -5.72
N VAL A 206 10.97 10.99 -6.01
CA VAL A 206 9.73 11.66 -6.42
C VAL A 206 8.84 11.72 -5.20
N CYS A 207 8.30 12.89 -4.88
CA CYS A 207 7.49 13.13 -3.69
C CYS A 207 6.12 13.69 -4.07
N ASN A 208 5.11 13.31 -3.29
CA ASN A 208 3.79 13.93 -3.37
C ASN A 208 3.72 15.11 -2.39
N ASP A 209 3.27 16.26 -2.87
CA ASP A 209 2.93 17.39 -2.01
C ASP A 209 1.42 17.33 -1.69
N GLU A 210 1.10 16.98 -0.46
CA GLU A 210 -0.25 16.71 -0.01
C GLU A 210 -0.97 17.98 0.42
N ILE A 211 -2.17 18.20 -0.11
CA ILE A 211 -3.12 19.16 0.45
C ILE A 211 -3.75 18.53 1.70
N ARG A 212 -3.33 18.97 2.87
CA ARG A 212 -3.83 18.52 4.16
C ARG A 212 -4.97 19.40 4.64
N VAL A 213 -5.92 18.77 5.31
CA VAL A 213 -7.10 19.40 5.91
C VAL A 213 -6.97 19.46 7.44
N ASP A 214 -7.68 20.38 8.08
CA ASP A 214 -7.93 20.34 9.53
C ASP A 214 -8.83 19.14 9.86
N LEU A 215 -8.21 17.99 10.12
CA LEU A 215 -8.91 16.72 10.30
C LEU A 215 -9.95 16.74 11.45
N PRO A 216 -9.69 17.36 12.63
CA PRO A 216 -10.73 17.59 13.63
C PRO A 216 -11.99 18.29 13.08
N ARG A 217 -11.83 19.37 12.30
CA ARG A 217 -12.96 20.09 11.69
C ARG A 217 -13.67 19.28 10.62
N VAL A 218 -12.92 18.59 9.76
CA VAL A 218 -13.49 17.67 8.76
C VAL A 218 -14.32 16.56 9.41
N ARG A 219 -13.85 16.01 10.55
CA ARG A 219 -14.61 15.00 11.31
C ARG A 219 -15.88 15.55 11.95
N GLU A 220 -15.87 16.82 12.37
CA GLU A 220 -17.08 17.51 12.83
C GLU A 220 -18.08 17.68 11.69
N ALA A 221 -17.65 18.20 10.55
CA ALA A 221 -18.49 18.33 9.36
C ALA A 221 -19.07 16.97 8.91
N ALA A 222 -18.28 15.90 8.92
CA ALA A 222 -18.78 14.55 8.63
C ALA A 222 -19.87 14.09 9.62
N ARG A 223 -19.77 14.46 10.91
CA ARG A 223 -20.82 14.20 11.90
C ARG A 223 -22.07 15.03 11.64
N GLN A 224 -21.93 16.27 11.16
CA GLN A 224 -23.06 17.09 10.76
C GLN A 224 -23.79 16.50 9.54
N LEU A 225 -23.07 16.01 8.52
CA LEU A 225 -23.70 15.29 7.40
C LEU A 225 -24.50 14.07 7.87
N ARG A 226 -23.98 13.33 8.86
CA ARG A 226 -24.67 12.17 9.45
C ARG A 226 -25.93 12.55 10.22
N ALA A 227 -25.94 13.72 10.85
CA ALA A 227 -27.03 14.20 11.68
C ALA A 227 -28.08 15.01 10.91
N ASP A 228 -27.78 15.43 9.67
CA ASP A 228 -28.71 16.14 8.80
C ASP A 228 -29.93 15.25 8.48
N PRO A 229 -31.17 15.68 8.79
CA PRO A 229 -32.36 14.84 8.62
C PRO A 229 -32.65 14.40 7.17
N GLU A 230 -32.22 15.19 6.18
CA GLU A 230 -32.42 14.91 4.76
C GLU A 230 -31.35 13.92 4.24
N LEU A 231 -30.11 14.07 4.71
CA LEU A 231 -28.99 13.22 4.32
C LEU A 231 -28.92 11.91 5.12
N ALA A 232 -29.32 11.90 6.39
CA ALA A 232 -29.13 10.76 7.28
C ALA A 232 -29.68 9.43 6.72
N PRO A 233 -30.90 9.38 6.13
CA PRO A 233 -31.40 8.15 5.50
C PRO A 233 -30.59 7.73 4.28
N LEU A 234 -30.11 8.69 3.49
CA LEU A 234 -29.33 8.43 2.26
C LEU A 234 -27.90 7.98 2.57
N LEU A 235 -27.37 8.39 3.72
CA LEU A 235 -26.02 8.07 4.14
C LEU A 235 -25.95 6.82 5.02
N ALA A 236 -27.07 6.20 5.40
CA ALA A 236 -27.16 5.15 6.42
C ALA A 236 -26.15 4.02 6.26
N GLU A 237 -25.95 3.53 5.03
CA GLU A 237 -25.06 2.40 4.72
C GLU A 237 -23.57 2.79 4.62
N TRP A 238 -23.25 4.09 4.57
CA TRP A 238 -21.88 4.55 4.50
C TRP A 238 -21.21 4.50 5.87
N ALA A 239 -19.98 4.01 5.96
CA ALA A 239 -19.19 4.13 7.18
C ALA A 239 -18.83 5.60 7.46
N ASN A 240 -18.64 5.96 8.73
CA ASN A 240 -18.22 7.32 9.12
C ASN A 240 -16.89 7.74 8.47
N LEU A 241 -16.01 6.81 8.15
CA LEU A 241 -14.76 7.09 7.45
C LEU A 241 -15.00 7.58 6.02
N HIS A 242 -16.02 7.06 5.33
CA HIS A 242 -16.38 7.54 3.99
C HIS A 242 -16.94 8.96 4.06
N LEU A 243 -17.72 9.30 5.09
CA LEU A 243 -18.20 10.69 5.27
C LEU A 243 -17.04 11.65 5.55
N VAL A 244 -16.03 11.22 6.30
CA VAL A 244 -14.78 12.00 6.47
C VAL A 244 -14.09 12.19 5.13
N GLU A 245 -14.03 11.16 4.28
CA GLU A 245 -13.44 11.25 2.94
C GLU A 245 -14.23 12.21 2.02
N PHE A 246 -15.56 12.15 2.03
CA PHE A 246 -16.41 13.06 1.25
C PHE A 246 -16.10 14.52 1.55
N VAL A 247 -16.02 14.87 2.83
CA VAL A 247 -15.71 16.23 3.26
C VAL A 247 -14.24 16.57 2.96
N SER A 248 -13.32 15.66 3.26
CA SER A 248 -11.88 15.85 3.08
C SER A 248 -11.51 16.11 1.62
N ARG A 249 -11.94 15.25 0.71
CA ARG A 249 -11.64 15.37 -0.73
C ARG A 249 -12.24 16.63 -1.32
N PHE A 250 -13.50 16.92 -0.99
CA PHE A 250 -14.13 18.15 -1.47
C PHE A 250 -13.40 19.39 -0.97
N HIS A 251 -12.97 19.41 0.30
CA HIS A 251 -12.21 20.54 0.84
C HIS A 251 -10.84 20.70 0.18
N ARG A 252 -10.17 19.60 -0.16
CA ARG A 252 -8.85 19.59 -0.81
C ARG A 252 -8.89 20.03 -2.27
N VAL A 253 -9.78 19.44 -3.05
CA VAL A 253 -9.75 19.51 -4.53
C VAL A 253 -11.07 19.96 -5.15
N GLY A 254 -12.11 20.21 -4.35
CA GLY A 254 -13.42 20.68 -4.84
C GLY A 254 -14.32 19.58 -5.43
N GLU A 255 -13.94 18.31 -5.26
CA GLU A 255 -14.64 17.16 -5.84
C GLU A 255 -15.05 16.12 -4.79
N LEU A 256 -16.18 15.45 -5.02
CA LEU A 256 -16.61 14.29 -4.24
C LEU A 256 -16.14 13.00 -4.92
N PRO A 257 -15.84 11.93 -4.16
CA PRO A 257 -15.46 10.64 -4.75
C PRO A 257 -16.47 10.14 -5.78
N GLU A 258 -16.00 9.47 -6.83
CA GLU A 258 -16.83 9.02 -7.96
C GLU A 258 -17.84 7.94 -7.54
N TYR A 259 -17.49 7.18 -6.50
CA TYR A 259 -18.34 6.14 -5.92
C TYR A 259 -19.53 6.70 -5.11
N LEU A 260 -19.51 7.99 -4.74
CA LEU A 260 -20.68 8.64 -4.14
C LEU A 260 -21.66 9.03 -5.26
N GLN A 261 -22.67 8.19 -5.47
CA GLN A 261 -23.66 8.33 -6.54
C GLN A 261 -25.08 8.50 -6.00
N GLY A 262 -26.03 8.75 -6.90
CA GLY A 262 -27.46 8.82 -6.59
C GLY A 262 -27.87 10.11 -5.84
N PRO A 263 -29.01 10.09 -5.14
CA PRO A 263 -29.60 11.30 -4.56
C PRO A 263 -28.76 11.93 -3.44
N ALA A 264 -27.86 11.16 -2.82
CA ALA A 264 -26.97 11.66 -1.78
C ALA A 264 -25.93 12.66 -2.33
N ARG A 265 -25.40 12.44 -3.54
CA ARG A 265 -24.28 13.21 -4.09
C ARG A 265 -24.54 14.73 -4.13
N PRO A 266 -25.60 15.25 -4.80
CA PRO A 266 -25.82 16.70 -4.88
C PRO A 266 -26.09 17.34 -3.51
N LEU A 267 -26.74 16.61 -2.60
CA LEU A 267 -27.03 17.10 -1.24
C LEU A 267 -25.76 17.18 -0.38
N VAL A 268 -24.90 16.16 -0.45
CA VAL A 268 -23.59 16.18 0.22
C VAL A 268 -22.75 17.33 -0.33
N GLU A 269 -22.69 17.48 -1.66
CA GLU A 269 -21.92 18.56 -2.29
C GLU A 269 -22.39 19.94 -1.81
N GLN A 270 -23.71 20.16 -1.81
CA GLN A 270 -24.31 21.40 -1.34
C GLN A 270 -23.95 21.68 0.13
N ARG A 271 -24.09 20.69 1.02
CA ARG A 271 -23.80 20.86 2.45
C ARG A 271 -22.33 21.13 2.71
N VAL A 272 -21.42 20.38 2.08
CA VAL A 272 -19.98 20.59 2.25
C VAL A 272 -19.55 21.95 1.70
N ARG A 273 -20.09 22.38 0.55
CA ARG A 273 -19.85 23.73 0.00
C ARG A 273 -20.30 24.84 0.95
N GLN A 274 -21.45 24.67 1.60
CA GLN A 274 -21.93 25.60 2.63
C GLN A 274 -21.01 25.64 3.86
N MET A 275 -20.58 24.48 4.35
CA MET A 275 -19.63 24.38 5.47
C MET A 275 -18.30 25.05 5.14
N GLN A 276 -17.79 24.86 3.91
CA GLN A 276 -16.55 25.48 3.44
C GLN A 276 -16.69 27.01 3.34
N ALA A 277 -17.77 27.51 2.72
CA ALA A 277 -18.03 28.95 2.62
C ALA A 277 -18.21 29.62 3.99
N ALA A 278 -18.70 28.88 4.99
CA ALA A 278 -18.81 29.33 6.37
C ALA A 278 -17.51 29.21 7.19
N GLY A 279 -16.39 28.75 6.58
CA GLY A 279 -15.10 28.57 7.27
C GLY A 279 -15.08 27.42 8.29
N GLN A 280 -16.06 26.51 8.24
CA GLN A 280 -16.20 25.43 9.21
C GLN A 280 -15.20 24.31 9.00
N LEU A 281 -14.63 24.18 7.79
CA LEU A 281 -13.68 23.12 7.45
C LEU A 281 -12.22 23.46 7.83
N GLY A 282 -11.94 24.71 8.20
CA GLY A 282 -10.59 25.18 8.51
C GLY A 282 -9.81 25.60 7.28
N GLU A 283 -8.50 25.73 7.45
CA GLU A 283 -7.55 26.00 6.37
C GLU A 283 -6.95 24.70 5.85
N THR A 284 -6.62 24.68 4.57
CA THR A 284 -5.75 23.65 3.99
C THR A 284 -4.30 24.11 4.04
N ARG A 285 -3.38 23.15 4.10
CA ARG A 285 -1.95 23.41 3.97
C ARG A 285 -1.32 22.39 3.06
N THR A 286 -0.27 22.78 2.35
CA THR A 286 0.54 21.86 1.57
C THR A 286 1.71 21.39 2.41
N GLU A 287 1.91 20.07 2.52
CA GLU A 287 3.09 19.49 3.16
C GLU A 287 3.59 18.28 2.36
N ARG A 288 4.90 18.01 2.46
CA ARG A 288 5.49 16.85 1.80
C ARG A 288 4.92 15.57 2.40
N GLY A 289 4.31 14.75 1.56
CA GLY A 289 3.74 13.45 1.88
C GLY A 289 4.73 12.31 1.74
N SER A 290 4.28 11.21 1.16
CA SER A 290 5.16 10.09 0.83
C SER A 290 5.95 10.33 -0.45
N CYS A 291 7.17 9.79 -0.46
CA CYS A 291 8.06 9.75 -1.59
C CYS A 291 8.34 8.31 -2.01
N MET A 292 8.66 8.12 -3.28
CA MET A 292 9.12 6.86 -3.83
C MET A 292 10.34 7.12 -4.72
N LEU A 293 11.32 6.22 -4.66
CA LEU A 293 12.55 6.32 -5.44
C LEU A 293 12.25 5.91 -6.88
N HIS A 294 12.50 6.78 -7.85
CA HIS A 294 12.36 6.43 -9.26
C HIS A 294 13.54 5.56 -9.72
N VAL A 295 13.22 4.43 -10.35
CA VAL A 295 14.18 3.56 -11.03
C VAL A 295 13.45 2.94 -12.23
N PRO A 296 13.99 3.04 -13.46
CA PRO A 296 13.40 2.42 -14.64
C PRO A 296 13.11 0.93 -14.44
N PHE A 297 12.05 0.40 -15.07
CA PHE A 297 11.56 -0.97 -14.84
C PHE A 297 12.65 -2.04 -14.95
N GLU A 298 13.43 -2.02 -16.03
CA GLU A 298 14.51 -3.00 -16.27
C GLU A 298 15.63 -2.89 -15.23
N ARG A 299 15.87 -1.68 -14.72
CA ARG A 299 16.87 -1.38 -13.69
C ARG A 299 16.35 -1.66 -12.28
N ARG A 300 15.03 -1.81 -12.10
CA ARG A 300 14.42 -2.22 -10.83
C ARG A 300 14.36 -3.73 -10.68
N TYR A 301 13.86 -4.42 -11.70
CA TYR A 301 13.53 -5.85 -11.64
C TYR A 301 14.48 -6.75 -12.44
N GLY A 302 15.33 -6.17 -13.31
CA GLY A 302 16.26 -6.91 -14.15
C GLY A 302 17.50 -7.42 -13.42
N ARG A 303 18.44 -7.99 -14.19
CA ARG A 303 19.67 -8.59 -13.65
C ARG A 303 20.69 -7.54 -13.19
N ASP A 304 20.79 -6.43 -13.91
CA ASP A 304 21.67 -5.33 -13.57
C ASP A 304 20.88 -4.20 -12.90
N ARG A 305 20.56 -4.41 -11.61
CA ARG A 305 19.73 -3.48 -10.85
C ARG A 305 20.46 -2.18 -10.52
N ALA A 306 19.75 -1.05 -10.53
CA ALA A 306 20.29 0.25 -10.15
C ALA A 306 21.00 0.20 -8.79
N GLU A 307 22.08 0.96 -8.67
CA GLU A 307 22.91 0.96 -7.46
C GLU A 307 22.11 1.44 -6.25
N CYS A 308 21.21 2.41 -6.43
CA CYS A 308 20.37 2.94 -5.34
C CYS A 308 19.43 1.91 -4.68
N LEU A 309 19.16 0.78 -5.34
CA LEU A 309 18.39 -0.32 -4.75
C LEU A 309 19.26 -1.29 -3.93
N ARG A 310 20.59 -1.13 -4.01
CA ARG A 310 21.59 -1.91 -3.26
C ARG A 310 21.87 -1.19 -1.93
N GLY A 311 22.28 -1.94 -0.91
CA GLY A 311 22.71 -1.37 0.37
C GLY A 311 21.59 -0.90 1.31
N HIS A 312 21.96 -0.06 2.27
CA HIS A 312 21.12 0.38 3.38
C HIS A 312 20.36 1.69 3.12
N GLY A 313 20.24 2.12 1.86
CA GLY A 313 19.57 3.39 1.52
C GLY A 313 20.43 4.64 1.74
N ASP A 314 21.74 4.47 1.96
CA ASP A 314 22.73 5.55 2.12
C ASP A 314 23.08 6.16 0.76
N TRP A 315 22.10 6.75 0.08
CA TRP A 315 22.32 7.49 -1.16
C TRP A 315 22.23 8.97 -0.83
N GLY A 316 23.33 9.66 -1.11
CA GLY A 316 23.69 10.94 -0.51
C GLY A 316 22.55 11.94 -0.42
N HIS A 317 22.52 12.65 0.70
CA HIS A 317 21.79 13.90 0.88
C HIS A 317 22.23 14.90 -0.20
N GLY A 318 21.65 14.81 -1.40
CA GLY A 318 21.61 15.90 -2.36
C GLY A 318 20.64 16.93 -1.82
N GLU A 319 21.20 17.90 -1.10
CA GLU A 319 20.66 19.24 -0.81
C GLU A 319 19.14 19.35 -0.65
N SER A 320 18.70 19.28 0.60
CA SER A 320 17.45 19.92 1.02
C SER A 320 17.55 21.44 0.78
N HIS A 321 16.80 21.94 -0.20
CA HIS A 321 16.43 23.34 -0.31
C HIS A 321 14.92 23.50 -0.17
#